data_AF-A0A1Y5GNC6-F1
#
_entry.id   AF-A0A1Y5GNC6-F1
#
_cell.length_a   1.000
_cell.length_b   1.000
_cell.length_c   1.000
_cell.angle_alpha   90.00
_cell.angle_beta   90.00
_cell.angle_gamma   90.00
#
_symmetry.space_group_name_H-M   'P 1'
#
loop_
_entity.id
_entity.type
_entity.pdbx_description
1 polymer ?
#
loop_
_entity_poly.entity_id
_entity_poly.type
_entity_poly.pdbx_seq_one_letter_code
_entity_poly.pdbx_strand_id
1 'polypeptide(L)' 'FIAPKTQTQVPFILWLSQSFSDSDKLDRQCITDKQQQQMSHDNLFHSMLGLLSVRSSVYNQQLDMLASCRDQ' A
#
# COMPACT_ATOMS: atom_id res chain seq x y z
N PHE A 1 -5.33 -27.79 -9.88
CA PHE A 1 -3.92 -27.66 -9.49
C PHE A 1 -3.76 -26.31 -8.79
N ILE A 2 -3.13 -26.23 -7.63
CA ILE A 2 -2.88 -24.97 -6.90
C ILE A 2 -1.38 -24.73 -6.92
N ALA A 3 -0.96 -23.52 -7.27
CA ALA A 3 0.46 -23.17 -7.30
C ALA A 3 1.04 -23.25 -5.87
N PRO A 4 2.24 -23.84 -5.67
CA PRO A 4 2.89 -23.88 -4.36
C PRO A 4 3.25 -22.46 -3.88
N LYS A 5 3.37 -22.28 -2.55
CA LYS A 5 3.70 -20.98 -1.94
C LYS A 5 4.94 -20.32 -2.55
N THR A 6 5.94 -21.10 -2.94
CA THR A 6 7.17 -20.62 -3.59
C THR A 6 6.93 -19.93 -4.94
N GLN A 7 5.78 -20.16 -5.58
CA GLN A 7 5.39 -19.50 -6.84
C GLN A 7 4.47 -18.29 -6.61
N THR A 8 3.86 -18.13 -5.43
CA THR A 8 2.83 -17.10 -5.18
C THR A 8 3.23 -16.10 -4.09
N GLN A 9 4.17 -16.44 -3.22
CA GLN A 9 4.66 -15.56 -2.16
C GLN A 9 5.89 -14.80 -2.67
N VAL A 10 5.70 -13.51 -2.93
CA VAL A 10 6.74 -12.61 -3.46
C VAL A 10 7.10 -11.53 -2.44
N PRO A 11 8.35 -11.03 -2.44
CA PRO A 11 8.73 -9.91 -1.58
C PRO A 11 8.12 -8.60 -2.10
N PHE A 12 7.78 -7.71 -1.19
CA PHE A 12 7.39 -6.33 -1.47
C PHE A 12 8.13 -5.40 -0.51
N ILE A 13 8.76 -4.36 -1.03
CA ILE A 13 9.50 -3.36 -0.24
C ILE A 13 8.99 -1.98 -0.64
N LEU A 14 8.58 -1.20 0.36
CA LEU A 14 8.22 0.20 0.19
C LEU A 14 9.25 1.07 0.92
N TRP A 15 9.88 1.97 0.19
CA TRP A 15 10.79 2.97 0.75
C TRP A 15 10.23 4.36 0.50
N LEU A 16 10.04 5.12 1.57
CA LEU A 16 9.52 6.49 1.55
C LEU A 16 10.52 7.43 2.23
N SER A 17 10.89 8.51 1.55
CA SER A 17 11.68 9.57 2.18
C SER A 17 10.91 10.18 3.35
N GLN A 18 11.64 10.77 4.29
CA GLN A 18 11.01 11.49 5.40
C GLN A 18 10.13 12.63 4.88
N SER A 19 10.66 13.43 3.94
CA SER A 19 9.94 14.55 3.34
C SER A 19 8.63 14.15 2.67
N PHE A 20 8.60 13.01 1.96
CA PHE A 20 7.38 12.50 1.34
C PHE A 20 6.37 12.03 2.40
N SER A 21 6.86 11.32 3.42
CA SER A 21 5.99 10.85 4.51
C SER A 21 5.33 12.03 5.23
N ASP A 22 6.08 13.11 5.45
CA ASP A 22 5.59 14.31 6.11
C ASP A 22 4.61 15.10 5.21
N SER A 23 4.91 15.25 3.91
CA SER A 23 4.04 15.98 2.98
C SER A 23 2.69 15.31 2.77
N ASP A 24 2.68 13.97 2.72
CA ASP A 24 1.48 13.16 2.52
C ASP A 24 0.83 12.71 3.84
N LYS A 25 1.32 13.22 4.99
CA LYS A 25 0.84 12.91 6.35
C LYS A 25 0.69 11.40 6.59
N LEU A 26 1.70 10.65 6.20
CA LEU A 26 1.76 9.20 6.37
C LEU A 26 2.29 8.85 7.75
N ASP A 27 1.48 8.15 8.54
CA ASP A 27 1.92 7.55 9.79
C ASP A 27 2.80 6.32 9.50
N ARG A 28 4.10 6.50 9.72
CA ARG A 28 5.13 5.46 9.53
C ARG A 28 4.97 4.29 10.50
N GLN A 29 4.43 4.52 11.69
CA GLN A 29 4.14 3.44 12.64
C GLN A 29 2.97 2.59 12.13
N CYS A 30 1.88 3.22 11.69
CA CYS A 30 0.76 2.52 11.04
C CYS A 30 1.22 1.66 9.86
N ILE A 31 2.13 2.17 8.99
CA ILE A 31 2.67 1.41 7.86
C ILE A 31 3.45 0.18 8.35
N THR A 32 4.25 0.34 9.40
CA THR A 32 5.05 -0.75 9.98
C THR A 32 4.15 -1.84 10.58
N ASP A 33 3.07 -1.45 11.27
CA ASP A 33 2.13 -2.39 11.88
C ASP A 33 1.37 -3.23 10.84
N LYS A 34 1.29 -2.75 9.59
CA LYS A 34 0.66 -3.47 8.47
C LYS A 34 1.54 -4.51 7.80
N GLN A 35 2.83 -4.63 8.14
CA GLN A 35 3.76 -5.53 7.44
C GLN A 35 3.33 -7.01 7.41
N GLN A 36 2.54 -7.45 8.40
CA GLN A 36 2.05 -8.83 8.49
C GLN A 36 0.65 -9.02 7.87
N GLN A 37 0.04 -7.96 7.33
CA GLN A 37 -1.24 -8.07 6.63
C GLN A 37 -1.07 -8.79 5.30
N GLN A 38 -2.02 -9.68 4.99
CA GLN A 38 -2.03 -10.34 3.70
C GLN A 38 -2.36 -9.33 2.60
N MET A 39 -1.49 -9.23 1.60
CA MET A 39 -1.64 -8.36 0.44
C MET A 39 -1.34 -9.12 -0.85
N SER A 40 -1.81 -8.60 -1.97
CA SER A 40 -1.57 -9.13 -3.32
C SER A 40 -1.23 -8.01 -4.31
N HIS A 41 -1.01 -8.36 -5.58
CA HIS A 41 -0.86 -7.36 -6.63
C HIS A 41 -2.13 -6.52 -6.86
N ASP A 42 -3.30 -6.96 -6.39
CA ASP A 42 -4.55 -6.19 -6.47
C ASP A 42 -4.43 -4.86 -5.70
N ASN A 43 -3.56 -4.82 -4.68
CA ASN A 43 -3.34 -3.63 -3.86
C ASN A 43 -2.46 -2.58 -4.55
N LEU A 44 -1.56 -2.99 -5.45
CA LEU A 44 -0.51 -2.13 -5.99
C LEU A 44 -1.08 -0.94 -6.77
N PHE A 45 -2.06 -1.20 -7.64
CA PHE A 45 -2.64 -0.18 -8.51
C PHE A 45 -3.31 0.94 -7.70
N HIS A 46 -4.18 0.56 -6.75
CA HIS A 46 -4.90 1.54 -5.94
C HIS A 46 -3.97 2.30 -4.99
N SER A 47 -2.95 1.63 -4.45
CA SER A 47 -1.95 2.28 -3.60
C SER A 47 -1.14 3.34 -4.35
N MET A 48 -0.80 3.09 -5.63
CA MET A 48 -0.15 4.09 -6.48
C MET A 48 -1.03 5.29 -6.77
N LEU A 49 -2.33 5.07 -7.06
CA LEU A 49 -3.28 6.18 -7.24
C LEU A 49 -3.39 7.02 -5.97
N GLY A 50 -3.48 6.38 -4.80
CA GLY A 50 -3.53 7.06 -3.50
C GLY A 50 -2.25 7.83 -3.17
N LEU A 51 -1.07 7.23 -3.38
CA LEU A 51 0.24 7.87 -3.19
C LEU A 51 0.45 9.09 -4.08
N LEU A 52 -0.08 9.07 -5.30
CA LEU A 52 0.06 10.16 -6.26
C LEU A 52 -1.12 11.13 -6.24
N SER A 53 -2.03 11.00 -5.26
CA SER A 53 -3.22 11.85 -5.11
C SER A 53 -4.10 11.92 -6.37
N VAL A 54 -4.16 10.83 -7.15
CA VAL A 54 -4.93 10.77 -8.41
C VAL A 54 -6.40 10.52 -8.11
N ARG A 55 -7.26 11.46 -8.53
CA ARG A 55 -8.72 11.29 -8.47
C ARG A 55 -9.19 10.49 -9.67
N SER A 56 -9.76 9.32 -9.42
CA SER A 56 -10.25 8.43 -10.46
C SER A 56 -11.46 7.64 -9.98
N SER A 57 -12.43 7.41 -10.87
CA SER A 57 -13.63 6.62 -10.56
C SER A 57 -13.31 5.14 -10.30
N VAL A 58 -12.16 4.65 -10.76
CA VAL A 58 -11.71 3.27 -10.54
C VAL A 58 -10.87 3.11 -9.27
N TYR A 59 -10.63 4.18 -8.51
CA TYR A 59 -9.92 4.06 -7.24
C TYR A 59 -10.78 3.33 -6.19
N ASN A 60 -10.23 2.29 -5.57
CA ASN A 60 -10.84 1.57 -4.47
C ASN A 60 -9.95 1.70 -3.22
N GLN A 61 -10.43 2.46 -2.24
CA GLN A 61 -9.72 2.72 -0.99
C GLN A 61 -9.45 1.45 -0.17
N GLN A 62 -10.26 0.40 -0.30
CA GLN A 62 -10.04 -0.87 0.41
C GLN A 62 -8.82 -1.63 -0.11
N LEU A 63 -8.38 -1.35 -1.33
CA LEU A 63 -7.21 -1.96 -1.96
C LEU A 63 -5.95 -1.08 -1.84
N ASP A 64 -6.07 0.17 -1.39
CA ASP A 64 -4.93 1.01 -1.09
C ASP A 64 -4.30 0.61 0.26
N MET A 65 -3.06 0.10 0.19
CA MET A 65 -2.29 -0.37 1.34
C MET A 65 -2.08 0.71 2.40
N LEU A 66 -2.06 1.98 1.99
CA LEU A 66 -1.69 3.13 2.81
C LEU A 66 -2.90 4.00 3.18
N ALA A 67 -4.10 3.69 2.66
CA ALA A 67 -5.29 4.51 2.88
C ALA A 67 -5.61 4.75 4.35
N SER A 68 -5.45 3.74 5.21
CA SER A 68 -5.72 3.87 6.64
C SER A 68 -4.54 4.44 7.45
N CYS A 69 -3.41 4.73 6.80
CA CYS A 69 -2.23 5.32 7.44
C CYS A 69 -2.00 6.77 7.02
N ARG A 70 -2.95 7.37 6.30
CA ARG A 70 -2.99 8.81 6.07
C ARG A 70 -3.90 9.45 7.11
N ASP A 71 -3.44 10.52 7.74
CA ASP A 71 -4.32 11.40 8.50
C ASP A 71 -5.34 12.04 7.54
N GLN A 72 -6.61 12.09 7.95
CA GLN A 72 -7.63 12.87 7.24
C GLN A 72 -7.36 14.39 7.34
#